data_AF-A0A9P7DQZ2-F1
#
_entry.id   AF-A0A9P7DQZ2-F1
#
_cell.length_a   1.000
_cell.length_b   1.000
_cell.length_c   1.000
_cell.angle_alpha   90.00
_cell.angle_beta   90.00
_cell.angle_gamma   90.00
#
_symmetry.space_group_name_H-M   'P 1'
#
loop_
_entity.id
_entity.type
_entity.pdbx_description
1 polymer ?
#
loop_
_entity_poly.entity_id
_entity_poly.type
_entity_poly.pdbx_seq_one_letter_code
_entity_poly.pdbx_strand_id
1 'polypeptide(L)'
;MESEELVPLTSSSHGRVSGKSWKAQKSATFRTQCSAGHRSNFEERMKKTTKTNAAKKLETELKNEKNAEKQRRREITLERKNAAEERRRLEEDKAKMGARKTARLRRKAGRTKKIHG
;
A
#
# COMPACT_ATOMS: atom_id res chain seq x y z
N MET A 1 -1.59 47.02 -58.29
CA MET A 1 -1.25 45.59 -58.23
C MET A 1 -2.06 45.01 -57.10
N GLU A 2 -3.18 44.39 -57.44
CA GLU A 2 -4.04 43.69 -56.48
C GLU A 2 -3.29 42.44 -56.02
N SER A 3 -3.05 42.34 -54.72
CA SER A 3 -2.43 41.18 -54.09
C SER A 3 -3.47 40.07 -53.99
N GLU A 4 -3.35 39.04 -54.82
CA GLU A 4 -4.21 37.86 -54.76
C GLU A 4 -4.03 37.14 -53.41
N GLU A 5 -5.05 37.22 -52.55
CA GLU A 5 -5.12 36.42 -51.32
C GLU A 5 -5.41 34.95 -51.70
N LEU A 6 -4.39 34.11 -51.54
CA LEU A 6 -4.50 32.67 -51.71
C LEU A 6 -5.48 32.10 -50.67
N VAL A 7 -6.68 31.70 -51.10
CA VAL A 7 -7.66 31.01 -50.26
C VAL A 7 -7.17 29.57 -49.99
N PRO A 8 -6.83 29.20 -48.74
CA PRO A 8 -6.36 27.85 -48.46
C PRO A 8 -7.49 26.84 -48.64
N LEU A 9 -7.34 25.93 -49.60
CA LEU A 9 -8.27 24.82 -49.81
C LEU A 9 -8.11 23.80 -48.69
N THR A 10 -9.22 23.45 -48.03
CA THR A 10 -9.19 22.51 -46.91
C THR A 10 -9.00 21.07 -47.39
N SER A 11 -8.11 20.31 -46.73
CA SER A 11 -7.84 18.91 -47.06
C SER A 11 -9.07 18.04 -46.75
N SER A 12 -9.58 17.35 -47.77
CA SER A 12 -10.60 16.32 -47.55
C SER A 12 -9.95 15.10 -46.87
N SER A 13 -10.63 14.52 -45.90
CA SER A 13 -10.14 13.32 -45.20
C SER A 13 -10.08 12.13 -46.17
N HIS A 14 -8.93 11.92 -46.81
CA HIS A 14 -8.53 10.72 -47.56
C HIS A 14 -9.63 10.14 -48.48
N GLY A 15 -10.44 10.99 -49.13
CA GLY A 15 -11.50 10.57 -50.05
C GLY A 15 -12.72 9.85 -49.44
N ARG A 16 -12.84 9.76 -48.10
CA ARG A 16 -13.91 8.98 -47.43
C ARG A 16 -15.20 9.78 -47.17
N VAL A 17 -15.18 11.10 -47.41
CA VAL A 17 -16.33 11.99 -47.22
C VAL A 17 -16.49 12.83 -48.47
N SER A 18 -17.68 12.82 -49.08
CA SER A 18 -18.05 13.62 -50.28
C SER A 18 -18.20 15.12 -49.97
N GLY A 19 -17.26 15.67 -49.21
CA GLY A 19 -17.23 17.07 -48.83
C GLY A 19 -16.62 17.92 -49.94
N LYS A 20 -17.44 18.77 -50.57
CA LYS A 20 -16.97 19.84 -51.45
C LYS A 20 -15.96 20.71 -50.67
N SER A 21 -14.83 21.06 -51.28
CA SER A 21 -13.70 21.77 -50.64
C SER A 21 -14.06 23.13 -50.01
N TRP A 22 -15.16 23.74 -50.44
CA TRP A 22 -15.71 24.98 -49.91
C TRP A 22 -16.60 24.82 -48.67
N LYS A 23 -16.84 23.59 -48.20
CA LYS A 23 -17.63 23.34 -46.98
C LYS A 23 -16.73 23.26 -45.76
N ALA A 24 -17.15 23.88 -44.66
CA ALA A 24 -16.47 23.77 -43.37
C ALA A 24 -16.41 22.31 -42.90
N GLN A 25 -15.31 21.95 -42.23
CA GLN A 25 -15.14 20.63 -41.63
C GLN A 25 -16.18 20.41 -40.53
N LYS A 26 -16.88 19.28 -40.57
CA LYS A 26 -17.88 18.92 -39.56
C LYS A 26 -17.15 18.40 -38.32
N SER A 27 -17.33 19.06 -37.17
CA SER A 27 -16.97 18.51 -35.86
C SER A 27 -18.17 17.82 -35.21
N ALA A 28 -17.93 16.92 -34.26
CA ALA A 28 -19.00 16.29 -33.50
C ALA A 28 -19.67 17.34 -32.58
N THR A 29 -20.96 17.59 -32.78
CA THR A 29 -21.73 18.49 -31.91
C THR A 29 -22.04 17.80 -30.59
N PHE A 30 -21.57 18.35 -29.47
CA PHE A 30 -21.90 17.86 -28.13
C PHE A 30 -23.20 18.50 -27.63
N ARG A 31 -24.07 17.69 -27.02
CA ARG A 31 -25.26 18.22 -26.32
C ARG A 31 -24.86 18.91 -25.02
N THR A 32 -25.68 19.85 -24.55
CA THR A 32 -25.49 20.56 -23.27
C THR A 32 -25.50 19.64 -22.05
N GLN A 33 -26.17 18.49 -22.15
CA GLN A 33 -26.22 17.46 -21.08
C GLN A 33 -25.06 16.45 -21.15
N CYS A 34 -24.14 16.56 -22.12
CA CYS A 34 -23.00 15.63 -22.19
C CYS A 34 -22.07 15.79 -20.98
N SER A 35 -21.56 14.67 -20.46
CA SER A 35 -20.60 14.67 -19.35
C SER A 35 -19.28 15.34 -19.76
N ALA A 36 -18.56 15.91 -18.79
CA ALA A 36 -17.24 16.51 -19.03
C ALA A 36 -16.22 15.51 -19.60
N GLY A 37 -16.36 14.23 -19.24
CA GLY A 37 -15.56 13.15 -19.82
C GLY A 37 -15.80 12.98 -21.32
N HIS A 38 -17.05 13.08 -21.77
CA HIS A 38 -17.38 12.94 -23.20
C HIS A 38 -16.94 14.15 -24.03
N ARG A 39 -16.89 15.34 -23.43
CA ARG A 39 -16.42 16.58 -24.07
C ARG A 39 -14.91 16.71 -24.19
N SER A 40 -14.16 16.02 -23.32
CA SER A 40 -12.69 16.09 -23.32
C SER A 40 -12.10 15.17 -24.39
N ASN A 41 -10.90 15.53 -24.84
CA ASN A 41 -10.15 14.68 -25.76
C ASN A 41 -9.66 13.41 -25.05
N PHE A 42 -9.58 12.30 -25.79
CA PHE A 42 -9.09 11.03 -25.23
C PHE A 42 -7.69 11.18 -24.62
N GLU A 43 -6.80 11.91 -25.28
CA GLU A 43 -5.44 12.16 -24.80
C GLU A 43 -5.42 12.88 -23.44
N GLU A 44 -6.31 13.85 -23.22
CA GLU A 44 -6.42 14.55 -21.95
C GLU A 44 -6.90 13.63 -20.84
N ARG A 45 -7.85 12.73 -21.14
CA ARG A 45 -8.29 11.69 -20.19
C ARG A 45 -7.16 10.73 -19.86
N MET A 46 -6.38 10.31 -20.84
CA MET A 46 -5.21 9.45 -20.63
C MET A 46 -4.12 10.14 -19.80
N LYS A 47 -3.86 11.44 -20.03
CA LYS A 47 -2.94 12.22 -19.20
C LYS A 47 -3.43 12.35 -17.75
N LYS A 48 -4.74 12.47 -17.51
CA LYS A 48 -5.30 12.50 -16.15
C LYS A 48 -5.19 11.14 -15.47
N THR A 49 -5.57 10.06 -16.15
CA THR A 49 -5.52 8.71 -15.58
C THR A 49 -4.09 8.27 -15.25
N THR A 50 -3.12 8.55 -16.14
CA THR A 50 -1.70 8.28 -15.89
C THR A 50 -1.18 9.02 -14.66
N LYS A 51 -1.49 10.32 -14.52
CA LYS A 51 -1.15 11.09 -13.31
C LYS A 51 -1.76 10.50 -12.05
N THR A 52 -3.04 10.14 -12.07
CA THR A 52 -3.70 9.55 -10.90
C THR A 52 -3.13 8.18 -10.54
N ASN A 53 -2.76 7.38 -11.53
CA ASN A 53 -2.17 6.06 -11.31
C ASN A 53 -0.76 6.19 -10.73
N ALA A 54 0.04 7.14 -11.21
CA ALA A 54 1.35 7.44 -10.64
C ALA A 54 1.23 7.89 -9.17
N ALA A 55 0.30 8.79 -8.87
CA ALA A 55 0.06 9.24 -7.49
C ALA A 55 -0.37 8.09 -6.56
N LYS A 56 -1.30 7.24 -7.01
CA LYS A 56 -1.74 6.05 -6.25
C LYS A 56 -0.60 5.07 -6.01
N LYS A 57 0.25 4.84 -7.01
CA LYS A 57 1.41 3.96 -6.87
C LYS A 57 2.35 4.46 -5.77
N LEU A 58 2.71 5.75 -5.81
CA LEU A 58 3.52 6.38 -4.76
C LEU A 58 2.86 6.29 -3.38
N GLU A 59 1.55 6.54 -3.30
CA GLU A 59 0.81 6.41 -2.04
C GLU A 59 0.88 4.97 -1.48
N THR A 60 0.74 3.96 -2.34
CA THR A 60 0.83 2.55 -1.93
C THR A 60 2.23 2.19 -1.44
N GLU A 61 3.28 2.65 -2.13
CA GLU A 61 4.67 2.41 -1.75
C GLU A 61 4.95 2.99 -0.35
N LEU A 62 4.59 4.26 -0.12
CA LEU A 62 4.77 4.93 1.17
C LEU A 62 3.99 4.25 2.32
N LYS A 63 2.75 3.82 2.05
CA LYS A 63 1.95 3.08 3.04
C LYS A 63 2.57 1.73 3.38
N ASN A 64 3.06 1.01 2.38
CA ASN A 64 3.69 -0.29 2.57
C ASN A 64 4.97 -0.17 3.39
N GLU A 65 5.84 0.79 3.07
CA GLU A 65 7.07 1.05 3.84
C GLU A 65 6.76 1.39 5.30
N LYS A 66 5.81 2.30 5.53
CA LYS A 66 5.38 2.67 6.89
C LYS A 66 4.84 1.47 7.69
N ASN A 67 4.04 0.64 7.04
CA ASN A 67 3.45 -0.53 7.69
C ASN A 67 4.51 -1.61 7.97
N ALA A 68 5.44 -1.84 7.04
CA ALA A 68 6.54 -2.79 7.21
C ALA A 68 7.43 -2.39 8.41
N GLU A 69 7.79 -1.12 8.54
CA GLU A 69 8.57 -0.63 9.68
C GLU A 69 7.80 -0.78 11.00
N LYS A 70 6.51 -0.48 11.01
CA LYS A 70 5.65 -0.67 12.19
C LYS A 70 5.55 -2.14 12.59
N GLN A 71 5.47 -3.05 11.62
CA GLN A 71 5.43 -4.50 11.84
C GLN A 71 6.76 -4.98 12.42
N ARG A 72 7.90 -4.61 11.83
CA ARG A 72 9.24 -4.95 12.35
C ARG A 72 9.41 -4.55 13.82
N ARG A 73 9.01 -3.34 14.20
CA ARG A 73 9.10 -2.87 15.59
C ARG A 73 8.23 -3.71 16.54
N ARG A 74 7.04 -4.12 16.09
CA ARG A 74 6.14 -4.98 16.86
C ARG A 74 6.72 -6.37 17.03
N GLU A 75 7.24 -6.96 15.95
CA GLU A 75 7.87 -8.28 15.95
C GLU A 75 9.06 -8.32 16.91
N ILE A 76 9.98 -7.36 16.83
CA ILE A 76 11.14 -7.26 17.74
C ILE A 76 10.68 -7.17 19.20
N THR A 77 9.63 -6.37 19.47
CA THR A 77 9.11 -6.23 20.84
C THR A 77 8.47 -7.52 21.34
N LEU A 78 7.72 -8.20 20.47
CA LEU A 78 7.08 -9.47 20.77
C LEU A 78 8.12 -10.56 21.04
N GLU A 79 9.15 -10.66 20.19
CA GLU A 79 10.26 -11.59 20.37
C GLU A 79 10.98 -11.38 21.71
N ARG A 80 11.24 -10.11 22.07
CA ARG A 80 11.85 -9.78 23.37
C ARG A 80 10.99 -10.22 24.55
N LYS A 81 9.67 -10.02 24.47
CA LYS A 81 8.73 -10.45 25.50
C LYS A 81 8.70 -11.97 25.61
N ASN A 82 8.55 -12.66 24.49
CA ASN A 82 8.53 -14.13 24.45
C ASN A 82 9.83 -14.73 25.00
N ALA A 83 10.98 -14.18 24.63
CA ALA A 83 12.28 -14.63 25.15
C ALA A 83 12.43 -14.42 26.67
N ALA A 84 11.89 -13.31 27.20
CA ALA A 84 11.89 -13.05 28.63
C ALA A 84 10.92 -13.98 29.39
N GLU A 85 9.75 -14.24 28.82
CA GLU A 85 8.75 -15.15 29.39
C GLU A 85 9.26 -16.59 29.43
N GLU A 86 9.86 -17.08 28.34
CA GLU A 86 10.46 -18.42 28.29
C GLU A 86 11.61 -18.56 29.30
N ARG A 87 12.45 -17.53 29.43
CA ARG A 87 13.51 -17.52 30.46
C ARG A 87 12.93 -17.59 31.87
N ARG A 88 11.92 -16.78 32.16
CA ARG A 88 11.24 -16.77 33.47
C ARG A 88 10.63 -18.14 33.77
N ARG A 89 9.97 -18.75 32.80
CA ARG A 89 9.38 -20.09 32.93
C ARG A 89 10.43 -21.15 33.27
N LEU A 90 11.56 -21.15 32.57
CA LEU A 90 12.67 -22.07 32.84
C LEU A 90 13.29 -21.85 34.22
N GLU A 91 13.41 -20.61 34.66
CA GLU A 91 13.90 -20.26 35.99
C GLU A 91 12.93 -20.73 37.10
N GLU A 92 11.63 -20.52 36.92
CA GLU A 92 10.59 -21.01 37.82
C GLU A 92 10.59 -22.54 37.94
N ASP A 93 10.68 -23.24 36.80
CA ASP A 93 10.76 -24.70 36.77
C ASP A 93 12.04 -25.22 37.44
N LYS A 94 13.18 -24.58 37.20
CA LYS A 94 14.44 -24.90 37.87
C LYS A 94 14.35 -24.68 39.38
N ALA A 95 13.76 -23.57 39.81
CA ALA A 95 13.56 -23.27 41.23
C ALA A 95 12.64 -24.31 41.90
N LYS A 96 11.54 -24.69 41.23
CA LYS A 96 10.62 -25.73 41.69
C LYS A 96 11.31 -27.08 41.83
N MET A 97 12.14 -27.47 40.87
CA MET A 97 12.91 -28.72 40.93
C MET A 97 13.99 -28.69 42.02
N GLY A 98 14.67 -27.54 42.19
CA GLY A 98 15.59 -27.30 43.30
C GLY A 98 14.90 -27.49 44.66
N ALA A 99 13.75 -26.85 44.86
CA ALA A 99 12.94 -26.96 46.07
C ALA A 99 12.46 -28.40 46.33
N ARG A 100 12.05 -29.12 45.28
CA ARG A 100 11.68 -30.55 45.40
C ARG A 100 12.86 -31.41 45.83
N LYS A 101 14.06 -31.16 45.29
CA LYS A 101 15.29 -31.89 45.66
C LYS A 101 15.70 -31.61 47.10
N THR A 102 15.69 -30.35 47.53
CA THR A 102 16.03 -29.98 48.92
C THR A 102 15.01 -30.57 49.90
N ALA A 103 13.71 -30.53 49.58
CA ALA A 103 12.69 -31.18 50.40
C ALA A 103 12.91 -32.70 50.51
N ARG A 104 13.30 -33.37 49.42
CA ARG A 104 13.62 -34.81 49.44
C ARG A 104 14.82 -35.12 50.35
N LEU A 105 15.89 -34.35 50.26
CA LEU A 105 17.06 -34.50 51.12
C LEU A 105 16.71 -34.24 52.59
N ARG A 106 15.91 -33.21 52.88
CA ARG A 106 15.42 -32.91 54.23
C ARG A 106 14.61 -34.07 54.82
N ARG A 107 13.74 -34.72 54.02
CA ARG A 107 13.01 -35.93 54.45
C ARG A 107 13.96 -37.10 54.73
N LYS A 108 14.94 -37.34 53.86
CA LYS A 108 15.94 -38.41 54.04
C LYS A 108 16.79 -38.20 55.31
N ALA A 109 17.11 -36.96 55.64
CA ALA A 109 17.84 -36.61 56.86
C ALA A 109 17.02 -36.82 58.15
N GLY A 110 15.73 -37.17 58.07
CA GLY A 110 14.90 -37.51 59.24
C GLY A 110 14.67 -36.37 60.23
N ARG A 111 15.06 -35.13 59.91
CA ARG A 111 15.02 -33.99 60.83
C ARG A 111 13.56 -33.53 61.01
N THR A 112 12.96 -33.90 62.13
CA THR A 112 11.59 -33.50 62.48
C THR A 112 11.56 -32.03 62.89
N LYS A 113 10.44 -31.34 62.65
CA LYS A 113 10.27 -29.90 62.96
C LYS A 113 10.34 -29.59 64.47
N LYS A 114 10.23 -30.62 65.32
CA LYS A 114 10.30 -30.55 66.79
C LYS A 114 11.62 -31.18 67.29
N ILE A 115 12.76 -30.58 66.98
CA ILE A 115 13.98 -30.82 67.75
C ILE A 115 14.65 -29.46 67.91
N HIS A 116 14.73 -28.96 69.14
CA HIS A 116 15.64 -27.88 69.49
C HIS A 116 17.06 -28.43 69.26
N GLY A 117 17.68 -28.06 68.13
CA GLY A 117 18.97 -28.58 67.67
C GLY A 117 19.10 -28.64 66.15
#